data_AF-A0AA41QWP3-F1
#
_entry.id   AF-A0AA41QWP3-F1
#
_cell.length_a   1.000
_cell.length_b   1.000
_cell.length_c   1.000
_cell.angle_alpha   90.00
_cell.angle_beta   90.00
_cell.angle_gamma   90.00
#
_symmetry.space_group_name_H-M   'P 1'
#
loop_
_entity.id
_entity.type
_entity.pdbx_description
1 polymer ?
#
loop_
_entity_poly.entity_id
_entity_poly.type
_entity_poly.pdbx_seq_one_letter_code
_entity_poly.pdbx_strand_id
1 'polypeptide(L)' 'MHPLISYFASLDSPGVYLGWGAFQIQLGNLIVILVMILLFVLALFLPFPSGKKRP' A
#
# COMPACT_ATOMS: atom_id res chain seq x y z
N MET A 1 -4.72 25.39 24.70
CA MET A 1 -3.84 24.22 24.43
C MET A 1 -4.58 22.90 24.11
N HIS A 2 -5.92 22.84 24.07
CA HIS A 2 -6.70 21.62 23.81
C HIS A 2 -6.97 21.22 22.32
N PRO A 3 -6.91 22.11 21.29
CA PRO A 3 -7.37 21.74 19.94
C PRO A 3 -6.38 20.88 19.15
N LEU A 4 -5.11 20.85 19.57
CA LEU A 4 -4.08 20.04 18.91
C LEU A 4 -4.33 18.55 19.18
N ILE A 5 -4.75 18.19 20.39
CA ILE A 5 -5.04 16.80 20.78
C ILE A 5 -6.22 16.25 19.97
N SER A 6 -7.26 17.04 19.76
CA SER A 6 -8.40 16.63 18.94
C SER A 6 -8.05 16.46 17.46
N TYR A 7 -7.09 17.23 16.93
CA TYR A 7 -6.61 17.07 15.56
C TYR A 7 -5.87 15.74 15.40
N PHE A 8 -4.96 15.39 16.33
CA PHE A 8 -4.28 14.11 16.29
C PHE A 8 -5.21 12.91 16.55
N ALA A 9 -6.19 13.06 17.45
CA ALA A 9 -7.18 12.02 17.74
C ALA A 9 -8.11 11.73 16.54
N SER A 10 -8.25 12.66 15.60
CA SER A 10 -9.02 12.45 14.37
C SER A 10 -8.18 11.90 13.20
N LEU A 11 -6.86 11.77 13.36
CA LEU A 11 -5.98 11.08 12.40
C LEU A 11 -5.91 9.56 12.65
N ASP A 12 -6.34 9.09 13.82
CA ASP A 12 -6.53 7.67 14.12
C ASP A 12 -7.81 7.16 13.45
N SER A 13 -7.81 7.13 12.12
CA SER A 13 -8.80 6.33 11.39
C SER A 13 -8.51 4.86 11.71
N PRO A 14 -9.46 4.10 12.27
CA PRO A 14 -9.22 2.69 12.62
C PRO A 14 -8.91 1.93 11.33
N GLY A 15 -7.63 1.57 11.17
CA GLY A 15 -7.17 0.78 10.03
C GLY A 15 -8.00 -0.50 9.93
N VAL A 16 -8.42 -0.86 8.72
CA VAL A 16 -9.15 -2.12 8.51
C VAL A 16 -8.16 -3.27 8.70
N TYR A 17 -8.41 -4.13 9.67
CA TYR A 17 -7.62 -5.35 9.89
C TYR A 17 -8.44 -6.55 9.44
N LEU A 18 -7.85 -7.37 8.57
CA LEU A 18 -8.42 -8.65 8.15
C LEU A 18 -7.76 -9.76 8.96
N GLY A 19 -8.56 -10.63 9.55
CA GLY A 19 -8.04 -11.77 10.30
C GLY A 19 -8.97 -12.96 10.27
N TRP A 20 -8.37 -14.15 10.24
CA TRP A 20 -9.05 -15.43 10.33
C TRP A 20 -8.33 -16.27 11.38
N GLY A 21 -8.88 -16.32 12.60
CA GLY A 21 -8.24 -16.96 13.75
C GLY A 21 -7.13 -16.09 14.37
N ALA A 22 -5.95 -16.67 14.62
CA ALA A 22 -4.84 -16.00 15.30
C ALA A 22 -4.01 -15.06 14.40
N PHE A 23 -4.28 -15.03 13.09
CA PHE A 23 -3.58 -14.17 12.15
C PHE A 23 -4.41 -12.94 11.85
N GLN A 24 -3.85 -11.77 12.14
CA GLN A 24 -4.45 -10.48 11.86
C GLN A 24 -3.47 -9.67 11.00
N ILE A 25 -3.90 -9.29 9.80
CA ILE A 25 -3.10 -8.55 8.82
C ILE A 25 -3.81 -7.23 8.55
N GLN A 26 -3.07 -6.13 8.61
CA GLN A 26 -3.60 -4.82 8.26
C GLN A 26 -3.91 -4.78 6.75
N LEU A 27 -5.11 -4.37 6.37
CA LEU A 27 -5.56 -4.29 4.98
C LEU A 27 -4.60 -3.46 4.12
N GLY A 28 -4.03 -2.39 4.68
CA GLY A 28 -3.00 -1.58 4.02
C GLY A 28 -1.79 -2.42 3.57
N ASN A 29 -1.25 -3.25 4.44
CA ASN A 29 -0.12 -4.13 4.11
C ASN A 29 -0.51 -5.16 3.04
N LEU A 30 -1.72 -5.73 3.14
CA LEU A 30 -2.22 -6.67 2.14
C LEU A 30 -2.32 -6.02 0.76
N ILE A 31 -2.86 -4.80 0.67
CA ILE A 31 -2.95 -4.03 -0.57
C ILE A 31 -1.54 -3.78 -1.13
N VAL A 32 -0.58 -3.36 -0.30
CA VAL A 32 0.80 -3.11 -0.76
C VAL A 32 1.42 -4.37 -1.37
N ILE A 33 1.27 -5.53 -0.74
CA ILE A 33 1.76 -6.81 -1.26
C ILE A 33 1.10 -7.12 -2.62
N LEU A 34 -0.22 -6.99 -2.72
CA LEU A 34 -0.95 -7.23 -3.97
C LEU A 34 -0.49 -6.28 -5.09
N VAL A 35 -0.28 -5.00 -4.77
CA VAL A 35 0.23 -4.02 -5.74
C VAL A 35 1.65 -4.38 -6.19
N MET A 36 2.54 -4.77 -5.28
CA MET A 36 3.89 -5.20 -5.66
C MET A 36 3.86 -6.41 -6.60
N ILE A 37 3.05 -7.42 -6.29
CA ILE A 37 2.88 -8.60 -7.16
C ILE A 37 2.30 -8.19 -8.52
N LEU A 38 1.28 -7.33 -8.52
CA LEU A 38 0.67 -6.83 -9.75
C LEU A 38 1.70 -6.09 -10.62
N LEU A 39 2.49 -5.20 -10.04
CA LEU A 39 3.55 -4.48 -10.76
C LEU A 39 4.63 -5.41 -11.28
N PHE A 40 4.99 -6.43 -10.52
CA PHE A 40 5.96 -7.44 -10.95
C PHE A 40 5.44 -8.22 -12.17
N VAL A 41 4.20 -8.71 -12.11
CA VAL A 41 3.54 -9.37 -13.23
C VAL A 41 3.42 -8.43 -14.43
N LEU A 42 3.02 -7.18 -14.17
CA LEU A 42 2.94 -6.16 -15.20
C LEU A 42 4.28 -5.94 -15.87
N ALA A 43 5.40 -5.93 -15.13
CA ALA A 43 6.74 -5.81 -15.71
C ALA A 43 7.19 -7.02 -16.53
N LEU A 44 6.65 -8.23 -16.24
CA LEU A 44 6.88 -9.39 -17.10
C LEU A 44 6.13 -9.28 -18.42
N PHE A 45 4.93 -8.68 -18.41
CA PHE A 45 4.09 -8.52 -19.60
C PHE A 45 4.34 -7.23 -20.39
N LEU A 46 4.67 -6.13 -19.71
CA LEU A 46 5.10 -4.88 -20.35
C LEU A 46 6.59 -5.00 -20.63
N PRO A 47 7.01 -5.12 -21.89
CA PRO A 47 8.41 -4.98 -22.22
C PRO A 47 8.87 -3.59 -21.77
N PHE A 48 9.96 -3.56 -20.99
CA PHE A 48 10.54 -2.30 -20.54
C PHE A 48 10.73 -1.39 -21.76
N PRO A 49 10.20 -0.15 -21.73
CA PRO A 49 10.33 0.76 -22.85
C PRO A 49 11.82 0.97 -23.12
N SER A 50 12.27 0.37 -24.23
CA SER A 50 13.66 0.33 -24.64
C SER A 50 14.20 1.77 -24.65
N GLY A 51 15.20 2.01 -23.81
CA GLY A 51 15.73 3.34 -23.55
C GLY A 51 15.99 4.05 -24.88
N LYS A 52 15.37 5.22 -25.05
CA LYS A 52 15.58 6.12 -26.17
C LYS A 52 17.07 6.16 -26.47
N LYS A 53 17.48 5.55 -27.59
CA LYS A 53 18.85 5.64 -28.11
C LYS A 53 19.18 7.12 -28.18
N ARG A 54 20.03 7.56 -27.25
CA ARG A 54 20.65 8.89 -27.34
C ARG A 54 21.61 8.80 -28.54
N PRO A 55 21.62 9.83 -29.42
CA PRO A 55 22.34 9.78 -30.68
C PRO A 55 23.85 9.56 -30.49
#